data_AF-A0A3P6C7N8-F1
#
_entry.id   AF-A0A3P6C7N8-F1
#
_cell.length_a   1.000
_cell.length_b   1.000
_cell.length_c   1.000
_cell.angle_alpha   90.00
_cell.angle_beta   90.00
_cell.angle_gamma   90.00
#
_symmetry.space_group_name_H-M   'P 1'
#
loop_
_entity.id
_entity.type
_entity.pdbx_description
1 polymer ?
#
loop_
_entity_poly.entity_id
_entity_poly.type
_entity_poly.pdbx_seq_one_letter_code
_entity_poly.pdbx_strand_id
1 'polypeptide(L)'
;VGQNLVLWVVEDAGNHKWSKHSYVLSPLEEKILEFTNLFVGMTSTGEIVYSWNSSVWFYNIEKNTIKRVNIQGLEELEHPTFINTFVDYVENMKFL
;
A
#
# COMPACT_ATOMS: atom_id res chain seq x y z
N VAL A 1 -5.66 -19.58 -12.34
CA VAL A 1 -5.05 -19.76 -11.00
C VAL A 1 -4.95 -18.36 -10.43
N GLY A 2 -5.76 -18.04 -9.41
CA GLY A 2 -5.79 -16.68 -8.87
C GLY A 2 -4.49 -16.34 -8.14
N GLN A 3 -4.08 -15.08 -8.19
CA GLN A 3 -2.90 -14.61 -7.46
C GLN A 3 -3.20 -14.41 -5.97
N ASN A 4 -2.22 -14.68 -5.11
CA ASN A 4 -2.38 -14.58 -3.66
C ASN A 4 -1.48 -13.49 -3.08
N LEU A 5 -2.04 -12.64 -2.22
CA LEU A 5 -1.27 -11.77 -1.34
C LEU A 5 -0.92 -12.52 -0.05
N VAL A 6 0.35 -12.51 0.34
CA VAL A 6 0.83 -13.16 1.56
C VAL A 6 1.42 -12.10 2.49
N LEU A 7 0.82 -11.96 3.67
CA LEU A 7 1.32 -11.09 4.74
C LEU A 7 1.96 -11.94 5.83
N TRP A 8 3.12 -11.48 6.30
CA TRP A 8 3.79 -12.02 7.47
C TRP A 8 3.72 -10.99 8.58
N VAL A 9 3.06 -11.36 9.69
CA VAL A 9 2.91 -10.48 10.85
C VAL A 9 3.84 -10.99 11.95
N VAL A 10 4.61 -10.08 12.52
CA VAL A 10 5.44 -10.36 13.70
C VAL A 10 4.53 -10.33 14.92
N GLU A 11 4.33 -11.49 15.54
CA GLU A 11 3.56 -11.60 16.79
C GLU A 11 4.45 -11.31 18.00
N ASP A 12 5.68 -11.83 17.95
CA ASP A 12 6.68 -11.65 19.00
C ASP A 12 8.07 -11.68 18.36
N ALA A 13 8.70 -10.49 18.26
CA ALA A 13 10.01 -10.35 17.67
C ALA A 13 11.12 -11.04 18.49
N GLY A 14 11.01 -11.02 19.83
CA GLY A 14 12.02 -11.58 20.73
C GLY A 14 12.06 -13.11 20.68
N ASN A 15 10.89 -13.73 20.52
CA ASN A 15 10.77 -15.18 20.36
C ASN A 15 10.73 -15.63 18.88
N HIS A 16 11.01 -14.73 17.92
CA HIS A 16 10.95 -15.00 16.49
C HIS A 16 9.63 -15.65 16.03
N LYS A 17 8.50 -15.21 16.59
CA LYS A 17 7.18 -15.74 16.27
C LYS A 17 6.52 -14.90 15.18
N TRP A 18 6.15 -15.58 14.10
CA TRP A 18 5.47 -14.99 12.95
C TRP A 18 4.18 -15.73 12.64
N SER A 19 3.16 -14.99 12.20
CA SER A 19 1.93 -15.53 11.65
C SER A 19 1.87 -15.22 10.14
N LYS A 20 1.37 -16.19 9.37
CA LYS A 20 1.22 -16.08 7.92
C LYS A 20 -0.26 -15.95 7.58
N HIS A 21 -0.61 -14.88 6.88
CA HIS A 21 -1.96 -14.63 6.38
C HIS A 21 -1.94 -14.65 4.86
N SER A 22 -2.80 -15.46 4.23
CA SER A 22 -2.88 -15.58 2.77
C SER A 22 -4.27 -15.16 2.31
N TYR A 23 -4.31 -14.25 1.34
CA TYR A 23 -5.53 -13.68 0.78
C TYR A 23 -5.58 -13.98 -0.71
N VAL A 24 -6.68 -14.60 -1.13
CA VAL A 24 -6.95 -14.83 -2.55
C VAL A 24 -7.48 -13.53 -3.12
N LEU A 25 -6.78 -12.98 -4.11
CA LEU A 25 -7.16 -11.72 -4.71
C LEU A 25 -8.18 -11.95 -5.83
N SER A 26 -9.21 -11.09 -5.88
CA SER A 26 -10.16 -11.05 -6.98
C SER A 26 -9.49 -10.47 -8.25
N PRO A 27 -10.08 -10.65 -9.44
CA PRO A 27 -9.51 -10.12 -10.69
C PRO A 27 -9.28 -8.60 -10.68
N LEU A 28 -10.09 -7.84 -9.92
CA LEU A 28 -9.90 -6.39 -9.78
C LEU A 28 -8.64 -6.06 -8.95
N GLU A 29 -8.32 -6.91 -7.98
CA GLU A 29 -7.15 -6.82 -7.12
C GLU A 29 -5.89 -7.42 -7.76
N GLU A 30 -5.99 -8.28 -8.77
CA GLU A 30 -4.82 -8.74 -9.53
C GLU A 30 -4.08 -7.57 -10.19
N LYS A 31 -4.81 -6.50 -10.55
CA LYS A 31 -4.20 -5.26 -11.01
C LYS A 31 -3.38 -4.56 -9.92
N ILE A 32 -3.67 -4.80 -8.64
CA ILE A 32 -2.87 -4.32 -7.51
C ILE A 32 -1.57 -5.10 -7.37
N LEU A 33 -1.53 -6.39 -7.75
CA LEU A 33 -0.28 -7.15 -7.73
C LEU A 33 0.74 -6.64 -8.76
N GLU A 34 0.28 -6.05 -9.87
CA GLU A 34 1.15 -5.30 -10.79
C GLU A 34 1.87 -4.13 -10.07
N PHE A 35 1.27 -3.64 -8.98
CA PHE A 35 1.80 -2.59 -8.11
C PHE A 35 2.54 -3.10 -6.88
N THR A 36 2.82 -4.41 -6.75
CA THR A 36 3.53 -4.95 -5.57
C THR A 36 4.92 -4.33 -5.35
N ASN A 37 5.60 -3.93 -6.42
CA ASN A 37 6.87 -3.17 -6.36
C ASN A 37 6.71 -1.72 -5.85
N LEU A 38 5.48 -1.33 -5.50
CA LEU A 38 5.08 0.04 -5.16
C LEU A 38 4.40 0.11 -3.79
N PHE A 39 4.60 -0.94 -2.98
CA PHE A 39 4.14 -0.97 -1.60
C PHE A 39 4.77 0.17 -0.81
N VAL A 40 3.92 0.98 -0.19
CA VAL A 40 4.33 2.12 0.65
C VAL A 40 4.30 1.72 2.13
N GLY A 41 3.28 0.98 2.54
CA GLY A 41 3.05 0.64 3.93
C GLY A 41 1.61 0.21 4.20
N MET A 42 1.22 0.26 5.47
CA MET A 42 -0.13 -0.03 5.93
C MET A 42 -0.58 1.06 6.89
N THR A 43 -1.83 1.52 6.77
CA THR A 43 -2.41 2.50 7.68
C THR A 43 -2.74 1.85 9.03
N SER A 44 -2.91 2.68 10.06
CA SER A 44 -3.42 2.22 11.37
C SER A 44 -4.79 1.52 11.32
N THR A 45 -5.57 1.73 10.25
CA THR A 45 -6.87 1.08 9.99
C THR A 45 -6.74 -0.24 9.24
N GLY A 46 -5.53 -0.71 8.92
CA GLY A 46 -5.27 -1.98 8.26
C GLY A 46 -5.40 -1.94 6.73
N GLU A 47 -5.38 -0.75 6.12
CA GLU A 47 -5.40 -0.63 4.65
C GLU A 47 -3.97 -0.68 4.12
N ILE A 48 -3.72 -1.51 3.11
CA ILE A 48 -2.44 -1.50 2.40
C ILE A 48 -2.41 -0.32 1.46
N VAL A 49 -1.29 0.41 1.48
CA VAL A 49 -1.06 1.59 0.63
C VAL A 49 -0.05 1.26 -0.46
N TYR A 50 -0.42 1.56 -1.69
CA TYR A 50 0.45 1.50 -2.87
C TYR A 50 0.52 2.86 -3.55
N SER A 51 1.64 3.20 -4.19
CA SER A 51 1.79 4.47 -4.92
C SER A 51 2.35 4.26 -6.32
N TRP A 52 1.60 4.66 -7.35
CA TRP A 52 2.05 4.63 -8.74
C TRP A 52 1.71 5.94 -9.44
N ASN A 53 2.68 6.52 -10.13
CA ASN A 53 2.54 7.82 -10.79
C ASN A 53 1.98 8.85 -9.78
N SER A 54 1.09 9.72 -10.22
CA SER A 54 0.36 10.69 -9.41
C SER A 54 -0.84 10.09 -8.66
N SER A 55 -0.80 8.81 -8.29
CA SER A 55 -1.92 8.16 -7.59
C SER A 55 -1.49 7.27 -6.42
N VAL A 56 -2.30 7.32 -5.36
CA VAL A 56 -2.20 6.48 -4.17
C VAL A 56 -3.41 5.58 -4.11
N TRP A 57 -3.18 4.31 -3.83
CA TRP A 57 -4.20 3.27 -3.76
C TRP A 57 -4.25 2.72 -2.35
N PHE A 58 -5.45 2.72 -1.76
CA PHE A 58 -5.74 2.14 -0.45
C PHE A 58 -6.55 0.87 -0.68
N TYR A 59 -6.00 -0.25 -0.25
CA TYR A 59 -6.66 -1.54 -0.33
C TYR A 59 -7.04 -2.03 1.06
N ASN A 60 -8.33 -2.13 1.31
CA ASN A 60 -8.86 -2.75 2.51
C ASN A 60 -9.12 -4.23 2.25
N ILE A 61 -8.31 -5.10 2.86
CA ILE A 61 -8.37 -6.55 2.64
C ILE A 61 -9.63 -7.16 3.25
N GLU A 62 -10.05 -6.68 4.43
CA GLU A 62 -11.22 -7.24 5.13
C GLU A 62 -12.53 -6.95 4.38
N LYS A 63 -12.67 -5.72 3.89
CA LYS A 63 -13.86 -5.26 3.15
C LYS A 63 -13.77 -5.57 1.67
N ASN A 64 -12.60 -5.96 1.20
CA ASN A 64 -12.30 -6.20 -0.20
C ASN A 64 -12.59 -4.96 -1.08
N THR A 65 -12.17 -3.78 -0.63
CA THR A 65 -12.44 -2.51 -1.32
C THR A 65 -11.16 -1.79 -1.68
N ILE A 66 -11.16 -1.15 -2.84
CA ILE A 66 -10.04 -0.37 -3.35
C ILE A 66 -10.48 1.09 -3.47
N LYS A 67 -9.68 2.00 -2.94
CA LYS A 67 -9.84 3.45 -3.11
C LYS A 67 -8.60 4.00 -3.79
N ARG A 68 -8.80 4.76 -4.87
CA ARG A 68 -7.74 5.52 -5.55
C ARG A 68 -7.88 7.00 -5.23
N VAL A 69 -6.75 7.63 -4.91
CA VAL A 69 -6.63 9.08 -4.73
C VAL A 69 -5.58 9.58 -5.70
N ASN A 70 -5.92 10.58 -6.51
CA ASN A 70 -4.94 11.24 -7.39
C ASN A 70 -4.35 12.45 -6.65
N ILE A 71 -3.03 12.62 -6.73
CA ILE A 71 -2.32 13.77 -6.20
C ILE A 71 -2.32 14.87 -7.26
N GLN A 72 -2.93 16.00 -6.92
CA GLN A 72 -2.99 17.15 -7.81
C GLN A 72 -1.67 17.91 -7.85
N GLY A 73 -1.37 18.56 -8.98
CA GLY A 73 -0.12 19.29 -9.22
C GLY A 73 1.03 18.43 -9.75
N LEU A 74 0.77 17.15 -10.01
CA LEU A 74 1.74 16.18 -10.54
C LEU A 74 1.27 15.58 -11.87
N GLU A 75 0.23 16.15 -12.50
CA GLU A 75 -0.34 15.68 -13.76
C GLU A 75 0.55 15.92 -14.97
N GLU A 76 1.39 16.97 -14.92
CA GLU A 76 2.27 17.38 -16.04
C GLU A 76 3.63 16.64 -16.04
N LEU A 77 3.89 15.77 -15.06
CA LEU A 77 5.12 14.99 -15.05
C LEU A 77 5.08 13.96 -16.18
N GLU A 78 5.81 14.23 -17.27
CA GLU A 78 5.71 13.51 -18.56
C GLU A 78 6.13 12.02 -18.54
N HIS A 79 6.50 11.46 -17.39
CA HIS A 79 7.00 10.09 -17.27
C HIS A 79 6.41 9.40 -16.04
N PRO A 80 6.37 8.05 -16.01
CA PRO A 80 5.96 7.33 -14.82
C PRO A 80 6.83 7.77 -13.65
N THR A 81 6.25 8.62 -12.80
CA THR A 81 6.95 9.21 -11.67
C THR A 81 6.69 8.33 -10.47
N PHE A 82 7.75 7.74 -9.94
CA PHE A 82 7.66 7.06 -8.66
C PHE A 82 7.57 8.11 -7.56
N ILE A 83 6.36 8.38 -7.09
CA ILE A 83 6.19 9.22 -5.90
C ILE A 83 6.56 8.38 -4.69
N ASN A 84 7.70 8.70 -4.09
CA ASN A 84 8.06 8.17 -2.79
C ASN A 84 7.22 8.90 -1.73
N THR A 85 6.22 8.19 -1.23
CA THR A 85 5.39 8.65 -0.11
C THR A 85 5.68 7.82 1.12
N PHE A 86 5.21 8.28 2.27
CA PHE A 86 5.26 7.52 3.52
C PHE A 86 3.89 7.55 4.16
N VAL A 87 3.42 6.39 4.62
CA VAL A 87 2.18 6.32 5.41
C VAL A 87 2.43 6.97 6.77
N ASP A 88 1.42 7.66 7.28
CA ASP A 88 1.42 8.28 8.61
C ASP A 88 2.57 9.29 8.87
N TYR A 89 3.12 9.90 7.81
CA TYR A 89 4.11 10.96 7.96
C TYR A 89 3.53 12.18 8.68
N VAL A 90 4.22 12.64 9.72
CA VAL A 90 3.91 13.85 10.48
C VAL A 90 5.13 14.75 10.47
N GLU A 91 5.00 15.93 9.88
CA GLU A 91 6.07 16.93 9.85
C GLU A 91 6.15 17.71 11.16
N ASN A 92 7.36 17.92 11.66
CA ASN A 92 7.59 18.78 12.81
C ASN A 92 7.76 20.24 12.36
N MET A 93 6.68 21.02 12.46
CA MET A 93 6.64 22.43 12.04
C MET A 93 7.42 23.39 12.96
N LYS A 94 8.13 22.92 13.99
CA LYS A 94 8.83 23.79 14.96
C LYS A 94 9.95 24.64 14.36
N PHE A 95 10.45 24.27 13.19
CA PHE A 95 11.59 24.93 12.54
C PHE A 95 11.32 25.31 11.07
N LEU A 96 10.03 25.42 10.70
CA LEU A 96 9.60 25.95 9.41
C LEU A 96 9.35 27.46 9.47
#